data_AF-A0A6C2YWE2-F1
#
_entry.id   AF-A0A6C2YWE2-F1
#
_cell.length_a   1.000
_cell.length_b   1.000
_cell.length_c   1.000
_cell.angle_alpha   90.00
_cell.angle_beta   90.00
_cell.angle_gamma   90.00
#
_symmetry.space_group_name_H-M   'P 1'
#
loop_
_entity.id
_entity.type
_entity.pdbx_description
1 polymer ?
#
loop_
_entity_poly.entity_id
_entity_poly.type
_entity_poly.pdbx_seq_one_letter_code
_entity_poly.pdbx_strand_id
1 'polypeptide(L)'
;MASTQPTALPNAGLMDPVTAHVRRDYYALYPEQTVEEALATMRAFPPTGRIIYFYVLDNDHRLQGVVPTRRLLLSALEAKISEIMIRNVITIPGSATVMEALEFFGRHKLLAFPVVDEFRRLIGVIDVELYTDELEEIGKPNSDQVFQLIGMTLGKAQQANPLIAFRGRFPWLLCNVGGGLLAAFLSGIYDDTLQWHSAVLALFIPVVLALAESVSIQSVTLALDTLRHDQPTWKKLFKRLLNEMQTGLLLGLGTGILVAVTALIWKGLPDVASCILGGILGGVTAAALLGIAIPNVLRLLKRDPQLAAGPIALAGTDMVTLLVYFNLARMLMRASGVS
;
A
#
# COMPACT_ATOMS: atom_id res chain seq x y z
N MET A 1 -16.08 -42.97 -6.47
CA MET A 1 -16.91 -41.74 -6.51
C MET A 1 -17.05 -41.24 -5.08
N ALA A 2 -16.17 -40.32 -4.67
CA ALA A 2 -16.29 -39.64 -3.39
C ALA A 2 -16.58 -38.18 -3.70
N SER A 3 -17.83 -37.78 -3.44
CA SER A 3 -18.32 -36.41 -3.59
C SER A 3 -17.67 -35.51 -2.54
N THR A 4 -16.70 -34.70 -2.95
CA THR A 4 -16.22 -33.56 -2.15
C THR A 4 -17.27 -32.46 -2.19
N GLN A 5 -18.06 -32.34 -1.12
CA GLN A 5 -18.76 -31.10 -0.82
C GLN A 5 -17.72 -29.99 -0.58
N PRO A 6 -17.97 -28.75 -1.04
CA PRO A 6 -17.12 -27.63 -0.69
C PRO A 6 -17.30 -27.32 0.79
N THR A 7 -16.23 -27.46 1.56
CA THR A 7 -16.13 -27.00 2.95
C THR A 7 -16.50 -25.52 2.99
N ALA A 8 -17.65 -25.21 3.59
CA ALA A 8 -18.02 -23.83 3.86
C ALA A 8 -16.90 -23.20 4.72
N LEU A 9 -16.46 -22.00 4.33
CA LEU A 9 -15.59 -21.17 5.15
C LEU A 9 -16.21 -21.07 6.56
N PRO A 10 -15.42 -21.12 7.65
CA PRO A 10 -15.95 -20.81 8.97
C PRO A 10 -16.60 -19.42 8.88
N ASN A 11 -17.85 -19.31 9.30
CA ASN A 11 -18.45 -18.01 9.58
C ASN A 11 -17.65 -17.40 10.74
N ALA A 12 -16.55 -16.70 10.45
CA ALA A 12 -15.98 -15.76 11.41
C ALA A 12 -17.12 -14.83 11.83
N GLY A 13 -17.29 -14.57 13.13
CA GLY A 13 -18.43 -13.87 13.75
C GLY A 13 -18.66 -12.42 13.31
N LEU A 14 -18.23 -12.06 12.10
CA LEU A 14 -18.39 -10.76 11.46
C LEU A 14 -19.83 -10.24 11.42
N MET A 15 -20.81 -11.15 11.39
CA MET A 15 -22.25 -10.80 11.44
C MET A 15 -22.82 -10.85 12.86
N ASP A 16 -22.03 -11.27 13.84
CA ASP A 16 -22.45 -11.29 15.24
C ASP A 16 -22.58 -9.85 15.75
N PRO A 17 -23.48 -9.62 16.72
CA PRO A 17 -23.63 -8.31 17.31
C PRO A 17 -22.33 -7.92 18.03
N VAL A 18 -21.91 -6.67 17.81
CA VAL A 18 -20.70 -6.09 18.38
C VAL A 18 -20.66 -6.20 19.92
N THR A 19 -21.84 -6.28 20.56
CA THR A 19 -22.01 -6.43 22.01
C THR A 19 -21.44 -7.72 22.59
N ALA A 20 -21.20 -8.75 21.78
CA ALA A 20 -20.52 -9.96 22.23
C ALA A 20 -19.01 -9.73 22.49
N HIS A 21 -18.43 -8.70 21.87
CA HIS A 21 -16.99 -8.41 21.87
C HIS A 21 -16.64 -7.11 22.61
N VAL A 22 -17.61 -6.47 23.28
CA VAL A 22 -17.33 -5.23 24.03
C VAL A 22 -16.64 -5.52 25.35
N ARG A 23 -15.65 -4.69 25.65
CA ARG A 23 -15.01 -4.60 26.94
C ARG A 23 -15.73 -3.61 27.85
N ARG A 24 -15.85 -3.95 29.13
CA ARG A 24 -16.51 -3.12 30.15
C ARG A 24 -15.55 -2.52 31.17
N ASP A 25 -14.26 -2.80 31.05
CA ASP A 25 -13.19 -2.29 31.89
C ASP A 25 -12.67 -0.94 31.37
N TYR A 26 -13.59 0.00 31.18
CA TYR A 26 -13.28 1.38 30.83
C TYR A 26 -13.34 2.29 32.07
N TYR A 27 -12.63 3.41 32.02
CA TYR A 27 -12.67 4.41 33.08
C TYR A 27 -13.59 5.57 32.69
N ALA A 28 -14.60 5.82 33.53
CA ALA A 28 -15.57 6.89 33.35
C ALA A 28 -15.20 8.12 34.18
N LEU A 29 -15.30 9.29 33.57
CA LEU A 29 -15.18 10.60 34.20
C LEU A 29 -16.54 11.29 34.22
N TYR A 30 -16.74 12.19 35.17
CA TYR A 30 -17.97 12.98 35.27
C TYR A 30 -17.70 14.45 34.93
N PRO A 31 -18.62 15.14 34.22
CA PRO A 31 -18.41 16.52 33.75
C PRO A 31 -18.03 17.52 34.84
N GLU A 32 -18.62 17.36 36.03
CA GLU A 32 -18.46 18.30 37.15
C GLU A 32 -17.18 18.07 37.96
N GLN A 33 -16.48 16.95 37.76
CA GLN A 33 -15.22 16.67 38.45
C GLN A 33 -14.13 17.63 37.98
N THR A 34 -13.23 17.98 38.89
CA THR A 34 -11.97 18.62 38.52
C THR A 34 -10.96 17.59 38.02
N VAL A 35 -9.94 18.04 37.30
CA VAL A 35 -8.82 17.18 36.89
C VAL A 35 -8.13 16.56 38.12
N GLU A 36 -7.99 17.32 39.21
CA GLU A 36 -7.43 16.82 40.47
C GLU A 36 -8.24 15.65 41.03
N GLU A 37 -9.56 15.82 41.17
CA GLU A 37 -10.47 14.79 41.68
C GLU A 37 -10.45 13.53 40.82
N ALA A 38 -10.46 13.71 39.49
CA ALA A 38 -10.38 12.62 38.53
C ALA A 38 -9.08 11.80 38.68
N LEU A 39 -7.94 12.49 38.77
CA LEU A 39 -6.62 11.85 38.93
C LEU A 39 -6.47 11.21 40.32
N ALA A 40 -6.96 11.86 41.38
CA ALA A 40 -6.92 11.32 42.74
C ALA A 40 -7.75 10.03 42.84
N THR A 41 -8.96 10.03 42.27
CA THR A 41 -9.84 8.85 42.22
C THR A 41 -9.18 7.71 41.45
N MET A 42 -8.55 8.02 40.31
CA MET A 42 -7.88 7.00 39.48
C MET A 42 -6.64 6.41 40.17
N ARG A 43 -5.93 7.19 40.99
CA ARG A 43 -4.80 6.69 41.80
C ARG A 43 -5.27 5.82 42.96
N ALA A 44 -6.40 6.17 43.58
CA ALA A 44 -6.99 5.38 44.66
C ALA A 44 -7.59 4.06 44.15
N PHE A 45 -8.13 4.07 42.93
CA PHE A 45 -8.72 2.91 42.26
C PHE A 45 -8.13 2.75 40.84
N PRO A 46 -6.92 2.16 40.74
CA PRO A 46 -6.29 1.93 39.44
C PRO A 46 -7.18 1.01 38.59
N PRO A 47 -7.46 1.36 37.33
CA PRO A 47 -8.22 0.48 36.45
C PRO A 47 -7.42 -0.80 36.18
N THR A 48 -8.12 -1.93 36.20
CA THR A 48 -7.55 -3.27 35.97
C THR A 48 -7.18 -3.52 34.51
N GLY A 49 -7.76 -2.74 33.59
CA GLY A 49 -7.58 -2.87 32.15
C GLY A 49 -6.72 -1.78 31.53
N ARG A 50 -6.43 -1.93 30.24
CA ARG A 50 -5.72 -0.93 29.44
C ARG A 50 -6.60 0.31 29.23
N ILE A 51 -6.14 1.47 29.70
CA ILE A 51 -6.81 2.75 29.43
C ILE A 51 -6.37 3.26 28.06
N ILE A 52 -7.27 3.22 27.08
CA ILE A 52 -7.04 3.82 25.75
C ILE A 52 -7.57 5.26 25.73
N TYR A 53 -8.81 5.46 26.18
CA TYR A 53 -9.45 6.77 26.29
C TYR A 53 -10.26 6.87 27.59
N PHE A 54 -10.43 8.09 28.10
CA PHE A 54 -11.33 8.39 29.22
C PHE A 54 -12.67 8.89 28.68
N TYR A 55 -13.76 8.20 29.01
CA TYR A 55 -15.09 8.57 28.56
C TYR A 55 -15.80 9.40 29.62
N VAL A 56 -16.46 10.48 29.20
CA VAL A 56 -17.21 11.35 30.10
C VAL A 56 -18.68 10.97 30.05
N LEU A 57 -19.23 10.58 31.20
CA LEU A 57 -20.62 10.14 31.34
C LEU A 57 -21.41 11.11 32.23
N ASP A 58 -22.70 11.25 31.95
CA ASP A 58 -23.62 11.89 32.90
C ASP A 58 -24.15 10.90 33.95
N ASN A 59 -24.99 11.41 34.86
CA ASN A 59 -25.61 10.61 35.92
C ASN A 59 -26.52 9.49 35.38
N ASP A 60 -27.03 9.63 34.16
CA ASP A 60 -27.87 8.62 33.47
C ASP A 60 -27.03 7.65 32.61
N HIS A 61 -25.70 7.66 32.77
CA HIS A 61 -24.72 6.86 32.03
C HIS A 61 -24.65 7.17 30.53
N ARG A 62 -25.14 8.33 30.08
CA ARG A 62 -25.06 8.75 28.69
C ARG A 62 -23.69 9.34 28.39
N LEU A 63 -23.16 9.00 27.22
CA LEU A 63 -21.87 9.49 26.76
C LEU A 63 -21.95 10.98 26.36
N GLN A 64 -21.23 11.82 27.10
CA GLN A 64 -21.16 13.27 26.91
C GLN A 64 -19.89 13.71 26.18
N GLY A 65 -18.80 12.95 26.30
CA GLY A 65 -17.52 13.32 25.71
C GLY A 65 -16.42 12.29 25.90
N VAL A 66 -15.23 12.63 25.40
CA VAL A 66 -13.99 11.89 25.62
C VAL A 66 -12.86 12.84 26.02
N VAL A 67 -12.02 12.45 26.96
CA VAL A 67 -10.82 13.19 27.35
C VAL A 67 -9.58 12.40 26.93
N PRO A 68 -8.75 12.90 26.01
CA PRO A 68 -7.47 12.28 25.70
C PRO A 68 -6.53 12.31 26.90
N THR A 69 -5.80 11.22 27.16
CA THR A 69 -4.85 11.11 28.28
C THR A 69 -3.87 12.28 28.35
N ARG A 70 -3.28 12.65 27.21
CA ARG A 70 -2.37 13.81 27.13
C ARG A 70 -3.03 15.11 27.59
N ARG A 71 -4.31 15.31 27.29
CA ARG A 71 -5.03 16.52 27.69
C ARG A 71 -5.32 16.52 29.19
N LEU A 72 -5.80 15.39 29.72
CA LEU A 72 -6.04 15.23 31.16
C LEU A 72 -4.76 15.52 31.98
N LEU A 73 -3.60 15.04 31.51
CA LEU A 73 -2.32 15.23 32.19
C LEU A 73 -1.72 16.64 32.08
N LEU A 74 -2.11 17.43 31.07
CA LEU A 74 -1.55 18.76 30.81
C LEU A 74 -2.49 19.91 31.20
N SER A 75 -3.73 19.60 31.57
CA SER A 75 -4.71 20.59 32.03
C SER A 75 -4.44 21.01 33.48
N ALA A 76 -4.88 22.22 33.85
CA ALA A 76 -4.84 22.70 35.22
C ALA A 76 -5.67 21.78 36.14
N LEU A 77 -5.20 21.59 37.37
CA LEU A 77 -5.81 20.67 38.33
C LEU A 77 -7.23 21.09 38.72
N GLU A 78 -7.48 22.39 38.74
CA GLU A 78 -8.75 23.03 39.10
C GLU A 78 -9.76 23.06 37.95
N ALA A 79 -9.31 22.79 36.71
CA ALA A 79 -10.19 22.82 35.54
C ALA A 79 -11.22 21.68 35.60
N LYS A 80 -12.43 21.95 35.12
CA LYS A 80 -13.49 20.92 35.08
C LYS A 80 -13.29 19.98 33.88
N ILE A 81 -13.66 18.70 34.06
CA ILE A 81 -13.67 17.72 32.96
C ILE A 81 -14.54 18.21 31.79
N SER A 82 -15.66 18.86 32.07
CA SER A 82 -16.55 19.45 31.05
C SER A 82 -15.89 20.48 30.14
N GLU A 83 -14.82 21.14 30.61
CA GLU A 83 -14.10 22.20 29.87
C GLU A 83 -13.04 21.61 28.95
N ILE A 84 -12.47 20.45 29.30
CA ILE A 84 -11.37 19.83 28.58
C ILE A 84 -11.83 18.67 27.66
N MET A 85 -13.06 18.19 27.84
CA MET A 85 -13.61 17.09 27.05
C MET A 85 -13.90 17.46 25.60
N ILE A 86 -13.79 16.48 24.72
CA ILE A 86 -14.23 16.55 23.33
C ILE A 86 -15.65 15.99 23.25
N ARG A 87 -16.62 16.82 22.89
CA ARG A 87 -18.06 16.45 22.84
C ARG A 87 -18.44 15.65 21.60
N ASN A 88 -17.74 15.86 20.49
CA ASN A 88 -17.98 15.15 19.24
C ASN A 88 -17.28 13.78 19.26
N VAL A 89 -17.88 12.84 20.00
CA VAL A 89 -17.38 11.46 20.09
C VAL A 89 -17.99 10.63 18.97
N ILE A 90 -17.13 9.88 18.27
CA ILE A 90 -17.55 8.89 17.28
C ILE A 90 -17.95 7.62 18.04
N THR A 91 -19.20 7.21 17.90
CA THR A 91 -19.78 6.06 18.61
C THR A 91 -20.21 4.98 17.64
N ILE A 92 -20.15 3.73 18.08
CA ILE A 92 -20.72 2.59 17.37
C ILE A 92 -22.07 2.22 18.03
N PRO A 93 -23.15 2.02 17.27
CA PRO A 93 -24.42 1.59 17.85
C PRO A 93 -24.32 0.14 18.34
N GLY A 94 -24.95 -0.18 19.48
CA GLY A 94 -24.95 -1.54 20.04
C GLY A 94 -25.64 -2.59 19.16
N SER A 95 -26.45 -2.15 18.19
CA SER A 95 -27.04 -3.00 17.16
C SER A 95 -26.08 -3.32 16.00
N ALA A 96 -24.90 -2.72 15.96
CA ALA A 96 -23.94 -2.93 14.88
C ALA A 96 -23.37 -4.35 14.88
N THR A 97 -22.98 -4.82 13.70
CA THR A 97 -22.21 -6.06 13.55
C THR A 97 -20.72 -5.84 13.81
N VAL A 98 -19.97 -6.91 14.07
CA VAL A 98 -18.50 -6.86 14.15
C VAL A 98 -17.90 -6.28 12.87
N MET A 99 -18.41 -6.64 11.69
CA MET A 99 -17.93 -6.09 10.42
C MET A 99 -18.11 -4.57 10.30
N GLU A 100 -19.27 -4.05 10.70
CA GLU A 100 -19.48 -2.60 10.75
C GLU A 100 -18.52 -1.93 11.72
N ALA A 101 -18.25 -2.53 12.88
CA ALA A 101 -17.26 -2.02 13.82
C ALA A 101 -15.83 -1.99 13.21
N LEU A 102 -15.45 -3.04 12.46
CA LEU A 102 -14.16 -3.09 11.74
C LEU A 102 -14.03 -1.98 10.68
N GLU A 103 -15.12 -1.64 9.98
CA GLU A 103 -15.13 -0.50 9.04
C GLU A 103 -14.86 0.84 9.73
N PHE A 104 -15.35 1.03 10.96
CA PHE A 104 -15.09 2.24 11.74
C PHE A 104 -13.60 2.41 12.06
N PHE A 105 -12.89 1.33 12.40
CA PHE A 105 -11.44 1.36 12.59
C PHE A 105 -10.70 1.81 11.32
N GLY A 106 -11.09 1.26 10.16
CA GLY A 106 -10.52 1.65 8.87
C GLY A 106 -10.79 3.11 8.49
N ARG A 107 -12.01 3.60 8.75
CA ARG A 107 -12.46 4.94 8.37
C ARG A 107 -11.90 6.04 9.29
N HIS A 108 -11.92 5.81 10.59
CA HIS A 108 -11.66 6.85 11.59
C HIS A 108 -10.28 6.75 12.25
N LYS A 109 -9.57 5.62 12.09
CA LYS A 109 -8.18 5.43 12.54
C LYS A 109 -8.00 5.70 14.05
N LEU A 110 -9.04 5.41 14.84
CA LEU A 110 -8.99 5.48 16.30
C LEU A 110 -8.61 4.11 16.88
N LEU A 111 -8.05 4.12 18.09
CA LEU A 111 -7.62 2.89 18.78
C LEU A 111 -8.74 2.14 19.47
N ALA A 112 -9.85 2.84 19.75
CA ALA A 112 -11.02 2.30 20.40
C ALA A 112 -12.24 3.18 20.12
N PHE A 113 -13.42 2.57 20.17
CA PHE A 113 -14.71 3.26 20.03
C PHE A 113 -15.65 2.89 21.19
N PRO A 114 -16.39 3.87 21.73
CA PRO A 114 -17.49 3.60 22.64
C PRO A 114 -18.68 3.01 21.88
N VAL A 115 -19.22 1.92 22.40
CA VAL A 115 -20.46 1.29 21.92
C VAL A 115 -21.63 1.78 22.77
N VAL A 116 -22.65 2.34 22.13
CA VAL A 116 -23.78 2.98 22.82
C VAL A 116 -25.13 2.41 22.42
N ASP A 117 -26.10 2.48 23.32
CA ASP A 117 -27.49 2.13 23.02
C ASP A 117 -28.25 3.27 22.29
N GLU A 118 -29.54 3.05 22.01
CA GLU A 118 -30.43 4.03 21.36
C GLU A 118 -30.60 5.32 22.18
N PHE A 119 -30.41 5.27 23.50
CA PHE A 119 -30.46 6.40 24.42
C PHE A 119 -29.08 7.03 24.68
N ARG A 120 -28.07 6.61 23.91
CA ARG A 120 -26.66 7.04 23.99
C ARG A 120 -25.95 6.65 25.29
N ARG A 121 -26.46 5.65 26.00
CA ARG A 121 -25.81 5.07 27.18
C ARG A 121 -24.64 4.20 26.75
N LEU A 122 -23.51 4.31 27.46
CA LEU A 122 -22.32 3.52 27.15
C LEU A 122 -22.53 2.06 27.58
N ILE A 123 -22.56 1.15 26.61
CA ILE A 123 -22.67 -0.30 26.83
C ILE A 123 -21.29 -0.91 27.13
N GLY A 124 -20.27 -0.40 26.43
CA GLY A 124 -18.90 -0.88 26.51
C GLY A 124 -18.01 -0.19 25.49
N VAL A 125 -16.80 -0.71 25.36
CA VAL A 125 -15.76 -0.18 24.47
C VAL A 125 -15.22 -1.31 23.63
N ILE A 126 -14.96 -1.02 22.36
CA ILE A 126 -14.29 -1.93 21.44
C ILE A 126 -12.94 -1.32 21.07
N ASP A 127 -11.89 -2.12 21.00
CA ASP A 127 -10.55 -1.65 20.68
C ASP A 127 -9.95 -2.38 19.47
N VAL A 128 -8.78 -1.93 19.05
CA VAL A 128 -8.08 -2.43 17.86
C VAL A 128 -7.63 -3.90 17.99
N GLU A 129 -7.63 -4.49 19.19
CA GLU A 129 -7.28 -5.91 19.35
C GLU A 129 -8.36 -6.82 18.77
N LEU A 130 -9.64 -6.42 18.85
CA LEU A 130 -10.70 -7.11 18.11
C LEU A 130 -10.46 -7.10 16.59
N TYR A 131 -9.91 -6.00 16.08
CA TYR A 131 -9.57 -5.91 14.66
C TYR A 131 -8.45 -6.89 14.28
N THR A 132 -7.49 -7.15 15.17
CA THR A 132 -6.43 -8.12 14.91
C THR A 132 -6.89 -9.56 15.05
N ASP A 133 -7.65 -9.87 16.10
CA ASP A 133 -8.02 -11.25 16.44
C ASP A 133 -8.97 -11.86 15.39
N GLU A 134 -10.01 -11.12 14.99
CA GLU A 134 -10.96 -11.58 13.96
C GLU A 134 -10.31 -11.68 12.57
N LEU A 135 -9.39 -10.76 12.22
CA LEU A 135 -8.68 -10.81 10.94
C LEU A 135 -7.63 -11.92 10.87
N GLU A 136 -7.00 -12.24 12.00
CA GLU A 136 -6.06 -13.36 12.14
C GLU A 136 -6.79 -14.70 12.00
N GLU A 137 -8.01 -14.82 12.55
CA GLU A 137 -8.88 -15.99 12.42
C GLU A 137 -9.41 -16.18 10.97
N ILE A 138 -9.60 -15.08 10.23
CA ILE A 138 -9.98 -15.08 8.80
C ILE A 138 -8.79 -15.43 7.87
N GLY A 139 -7.57 -15.63 8.41
CA GLY A 139 -6.39 -16.01 7.62
C GLY A 139 -5.95 -14.92 6.64
N LYS A 140 -6.30 -13.65 6.89
CA LYS A 140 -5.79 -12.50 6.13
C LYS A 140 -4.63 -11.86 6.89
N PRO A 141 -3.37 -12.10 6.51
CA PRO A 141 -2.20 -11.53 7.18
C PRO A 141 -1.97 -10.05 6.82
N ASN A 142 -3.03 -9.23 6.83
CA ASN A 142 -2.97 -7.80 6.56
C ASN A 142 -3.04 -6.95 7.83
N SER A 143 -2.56 -7.49 8.95
CA SER A 143 -2.42 -6.79 10.24
C SER A 143 -1.30 -5.73 10.25
N ASP A 144 -0.43 -5.68 9.24
CA ASP A 144 0.71 -4.75 9.19
C ASP A 144 0.33 -3.28 8.89
N GLN A 145 -0.84 -3.00 8.31
CA GLN A 145 -1.17 -1.63 7.84
C GLN A 145 -1.73 -0.70 8.93
N VAL A 146 -2.30 -1.25 10.02
CA VAL A 146 -2.86 -0.42 11.10
C VAL A 146 -1.77 -0.03 12.11
N PHE A 147 -0.82 -0.91 12.42
CA PHE A 147 0.32 -0.61 13.30
C PHE A 147 1.26 0.47 12.74
N GLN A 148 1.40 0.55 11.41
CA GLN A 148 2.16 1.62 10.75
C GLN A 148 1.56 3.02 10.96
N LEU A 149 0.27 3.12 11.25
CA LEU A 149 -0.44 4.39 11.36
C LEU A 149 -0.40 5.02 12.75
N ILE A 150 -0.06 4.24 13.78
CA ILE A 150 -0.06 4.68 15.19
C ILE A 150 1.37 4.89 15.74
N GLY A 151 2.40 4.69 14.91
CA GLY A 151 3.79 4.97 15.32
C GLY A 151 4.33 4.00 16.38
N MET A 152 3.71 2.84 16.55
CA MET A 152 4.29 1.74 17.32
C MET A 152 5.11 0.90 16.35
N THR A 153 6.42 1.10 16.37
CA THR A 153 7.41 0.29 15.67
C THR A 153 7.36 -1.15 16.17
N LEU A 154 6.60 -2.00 15.49
CA LEU A 154 6.81 -3.45 15.49
C LEU A 154 7.27 -3.87 14.10
N GLY A 155 8.50 -3.45 13.76
CA GLY A 155 9.29 -4.08 12.71
C GLY A 155 9.74 -5.48 13.12
N LYS A 156 8.79 -6.41 13.38
CA LYS A 156 9.10 -7.79 13.77
C LYS A 156 8.22 -8.90 13.20
N ALA A 157 7.12 -8.62 12.48
CA ALA A 157 6.30 -9.70 11.92
C ALA A 157 6.85 -10.32 10.61
N GLN A 158 7.83 -9.70 9.95
CA GLN A 158 8.50 -10.27 8.78
C GLN A 158 9.88 -10.91 9.06
N GLN A 159 10.27 -11.09 10.33
CA GLN A 159 11.62 -11.59 10.68
C GLN A 159 11.67 -12.93 11.45
N ALA A 160 10.57 -13.60 11.75
CA ALA A 160 10.66 -14.81 12.60
C ALA A 160 10.98 -16.12 11.83
N ASN A 161 10.59 -16.26 10.55
CA ASN A 161 10.79 -17.52 9.84
C ASN A 161 11.14 -17.30 8.34
N PRO A 162 12.41 -17.57 7.94
CA PRO A 162 12.85 -17.48 6.55
C PRO A 162 12.00 -18.31 5.57
N LEU A 163 11.44 -19.45 6.01
CA LEU A 163 10.60 -20.30 5.15
C LEU A 163 9.25 -19.66 4.81
N ILE A 164 8.69 -18.87 5.73
CA ILE A 164 7.43 -18.15 5.49
C ILE A 164 7.69 -16.99 4.53
N ALA A 165 8.75 -16.22 4.76
CA ALA A 165 9.17 -15.15 3.85
C ALA A 165 9.50 -15.68 2.45
N PHE A 166 10.17 -16.84 2.36
CA PHE A 166 10.43 -17.53 1.10
C PHE A 166 9.14 -17.90 0.39
N ARG A 167 8.19 -18.58 1.06
CA ARG A 167 6.91 -18.97 0.44
C ARG A 167 6.08 -17.78 -0.04
N GLY A 168 6.16 -16.64 0.66
CA GLY A 168 5.50 -15.40 0.23
C GLY A 168 6.18 -14.69 -0.94
N ARG A 169 7.52 -14.74 -1.04
CA ARG A 169 8.31 -14.03 -2.07
C ARG A 169 8.59 -14.87 -3.31
N PHE A 170 8.72 -16.19 -3.17
CA PHE A 170 9.17 -17.10 -4.23
C PHE A 170 8.24 -17.14 -5.44
N PRO A 171 6.90 -17.16 -5.32
CA PRO A 171 6.02 -17.09 -6.48
C PRO A 171 6.21 -15.80 -7.29
N TRP A 172 6.40 -14.66 -6.61
CA TRP A 172 6.67 -13.38 -7.27
C TRP A 172 8.06 -13.35 -7.91
N LEU A 173 9.05 -13.94 -7.25
CA LEU A 173 10.38 -14.13 -7.82
C LEU A 173 10.33 -14.99 -9.08
N LEU A 174 9.48 -16.03 -9.11
CA LEU A 174 9.31 -16.89 -10.28
C LEU A 174 8.73 -16.13 -11.49
N CYS A 175 7.85 -15.15 -11.26
CA CYS A 175 7.39 -14.24 -12.32
C CYS A 175 8.55 -13.40 -12.88
N ASN A 176 9.40 -12.82 -12.01
CA ASN A 176 10.57 -12.07 -12.46
C ASN A 176 11.59 -12.96 -13.19
N VAL A 177 11.83 -14.17 -12.69
CA VAL A 177 12.68 -15.16 -13.36
C VAL A 177 12.10 -15.53 -14.73
N GLY A 178 10.79 -15.73 -14.83
CA GLY A 178 10.10 -15.97 -16.09
C GLY A 178 10.27 -14.81 -17.07
N GLY A 179 10.08 -13.56 -16.61
CA GLY A 179 10.34 -12.35 -17.39
C GLY A 179 11.78 -12.25 -17.86
N GLY A 180 12.75 -12.47 -16.97
CA GLY A 180 14.18 -12.47 -17.27
C GLY A 180 14.60 -13.58 -18.26
N LEU A 181 14.02 -14.77 -18.16
CA LEU A 181 14.26 -15.86 -19.11
C LEU A 181 13.65 -15.57 -20.48
N LEU A 182 12.46 -14.97 -20.54
CA LEU A 182 11.87 -14.51 -21.78
C LEU A 182 12.71 -13.39 -22.42
N ALA A 183 13.21 -12.46 -21.61
CA ALA A 183 14.14 -11.42 -22.03
C ALA A 183 15.44 -12.00 -22.60
N ALA A 184 16.03 -13.00 -21.94
CA ALA A 184 17.22 -13.69 -22.42
C ALA A 184 16.96 -14.45 -23.73
N PHE A 185 15.82 -15.14 -23.84
CA PHE A 185 15.39 -15.80 -25.08
C PHE A 185 15.21 -14.78 -26.21
N LEU A 186 14.54 -13.65 -25.93
CA LEU A 186 14.37 -12.57 -26.89
C LEU A 186 15.71 -12.03 -27.37
N SER A 187 16.67 -11.83 -26.45
CA SER A 187 18.04 -11.40 -26.80
C SER A 187 18.72 -12.40 -27.74
N GLY A 188 18.51 -13.71 -27.55
CA GLY A 188 19.05 -14.76 -28.43
C GLY A 188 18.43 -14.77 -29.84
N ILE A 189 17.21 -14.26 -30.03
CA ILE A 189 16.63 -14.10 -31.39
C ILE A 189 17.37 -13.00 -32.17
N TYR A 190 17.92 -12.01 -31.47
CA TYR A 190 18.64 -10.89 -32.08
C TYR A 190 20.17 -11.09 -32.12
N ASP A 191 20.66 -12.33 -31.92
CA ASP A 191 22.10 -12.63 -31.87
C ASP A 191 22.82 -12.24 -33.17
N ASP A 192 22.18 -12.44 -34.33
CA ASP A 192 22.70 -11.98 -35.64
C ASP A 192 22.80 -10.44 -35.72
N THR A 193 21.92 -9.71 -35.01
CA THR A 193 21.99 -8.24 -34.90
C THR A 193 23.12 -7.81 -33.96
N LEU A 194 23.65 -8.72 -33.13
CA LEU A 194 24.71 -8.46 -32.16
C LEU A 194 26.13 -8.74 -32.69
N GLN A 195 26.30 -9.51 -33.77
CA GLN A 195 27.61 -10.05 -34.18
C GLN A 195 28.54 -9.11 -34.94
N TRP A 196 28.07 -8.11 -35.69
CA TRP A 196 28.96 -7.37 -36.60
C TRP A 196 29.53 -6.04 -36.04
N HIS A 197 28.83 -5.34 -35.14
CA HIS A 197 29.34 -4.13 -34.45
C HIS A 197 28.84 -3.99 -32.99
N SER A 198 28.07 -4.96 -32.47
CA SER A 198 27.02 -4.71 -31.48
C SER A 198 27.14 -5.47 -30.16
N ALA A 199 28.28 -6.12 -29.89
CA ALA A 199 28.64 -6.55 -28.52
C ALA A 199 28.64 -5.35 -27.55
N VAL A 200 29.00 -4.16 -28.04
CA VAL A 200 28.94 -2.91 -27.27
C VAL A 200 27.51 -2.57 -26.88
N LEU A 201 26.53 -2.79 -27.76
CA LEU A 201 25.12 -2.48 -27.51
C LEU A 201 24.52 -3.39 -26.43
N ALA A 202 24.99 -4.65 -26.35
CA ALA A 202 24.63 -5.57 -25.28
C ALA A 202 25.12 -5.10 -23.90
N LEU A 203 26.28 -4.41 -23.82
CA LEU A 203 26.81 -3.87 -22.56
C LEU A 203 25.90 -2.81 -21.92
N PHE A 204 25.05 -2.16 -22.71
CA PHE A 204 24.13 -1.13 -22.23
C PHE A 204 22.75 -1.67 -21.86
N ILE A 205 22.41 -2.92 -22.22
CA ILE A 205 21.12 -3.55 -21.87
C ILE A 205 20.82 -3.45 -20.38
N PRO A 206 21.75 -3.77 -19.44
CA PRO A 206 21.47 -3.67 -18.02
C PRO A 206 21.09 -2.26 -17.57
N VAL A 207 21.73 -1.23 -18.13
CA VAL A 207 21.42 0.17 -17.81
C VAL A 207 20.07 0.59 -18.37
N VAL A 208 19.76 0.18 -19.61
CA VAL A 208 18.47 0.47 -20.26
C VAL A 208 17.32 -0.15 -19.47
N LEU A 209 17.45 -1.43 -19.09
CA LEU A 209 16.46 -2.13 -18.26
C LEU A 209 16.32 -1.48 -16.89
N ALA A 210 17.42 -1.24 -16.18
CA ALA A 210 17.38 -0.65 -14.84
C ALA A 210 16.69 0.72 -14.80
N LEU A 211 16.90 1.56 -15.82
CA LEU A 211 16.22 2.85 -15.94
C LEU A 211 14.72 2.67 -16.19
N ALA A 212 14.33 1.78 -17.10
CA ALA A 212 12.94 1.49 -17.39
C ALA A 212 12.21 0.91 -16.17
N GLU A 213 12.79 -0.08 -15.50
CA GLU A 213 12.25 -0.67 -14.27
C GLU A 213 12.10 0.36 -13.15
N SER A 214 13.09 1.24 -12.97
CA SER A 214 13.04 2.30 -11.96
C SER A 214 11.86 3.25 -12.18
N VAL A 215 11.64 3.67 -13.43
CA VAL A 215 10.52 4.54 -13.78
C VAL A 215 9.19 3.77 -13.65
N SER A 216 9.13 2.51 -14.08
CA SER A 216 7.96 1.65 -13.93
C SER A 216 7.51 1.52 -12.47
N ILE A 217 8.44 1.22 -11.55
CA ILE A 217 8.15 1.11 -10.11
C ILE A 217 7.68 2.46 -9.55
N GLN A 218 8.28 3.57 -9.95
CA GLN A 218 7.84 4.91 -9.53
C GLN A 218 6.40 5.19 -9.96
N SER A 219 6.09 4.93 -11.23
CA SER A 219 4.74 5.09 -11.79
C SER A 219 3.73 4.15 -11.12
N VAL A 220 4.09 2.87 -10.86
CA VAL A 220 3.26 1.92 -10.11
C VAL A 220 2.95 2.44 -8.71
N THR A 221 3.97 2.94 -8.01
CA THR A 221 3.83 3.43 -6.64
C THR A 221 2.87 4.63 -6.59
N LEU A 222 3.03 5.59 -7.50
CA LEU A 222 2.16 6.76 -7.60
C LEU A 222 0.72 6.37 -7.98
N ALA A 223 0.55 5.42 -8.92
CA ALA A 223 -0.77 4.91 -9.29
C ALA A 223 -1.46 4.22 -8.11
N LEU A 224 -0.75 3.37 -7.37
CA LEU A 224 -1.28 2.69 -6.19
C LEU A 224 -1.72 3.69 -5.12
N ASP A 225 -0.92 4.73 -4.83
CA ASP A 225 -1.29 5.76 -3.86
C ASP A 225 -2.54 6.56 -4.30
N THR A 226 -2.62 6.89 -5.58
CA THR A 226 -3.79 7.58 -6.16
C THR A 226 -5.06 6.73 -6.03
N LEU A 227 -4.95 5.40 -6.22
CA LEU A 227 -6.07 4.46 -6.10
C LEU A 227 -6.60 4.30 -4.67
N ARG A 228 -5.85 4.75 -3.65
CA ARG A 228 -6.32 4.77 -2.25
C ARG A 228 -7.36 5.87 -2.03
N HIS A 229 -7.26 6.96 -2.77
CA HIS A 229 -8.07 8.16 -2.58
C HIS A 229 -9.13 8.35 -3.67
N ASP A 230 -8.89 7.82 -4.88
CA ASP A 230 -9.77 8.05 -6.03
C ASP A 230 -10.04 6.75 -6.81
N GLN A 231 -11.32 6.50 -7.13
CA GLN A 231 -11.70 5.33 -7.92
C GLN A 231 -11.32 5.52 -9.40
N PRO A 232 -10.74 4.49 -10.03
CA PRO A 232 -10.36 4.57 -11.44
C PRO A 232 -11.59 4.53 -12.35
N THR A 233 -11.53 5.30 -13.42
CA THR A 233 -12.52 5.28 -14.52
C THR A 233 -11.73 5.32 -15.83
N TRP A 234 -12.23 4.69 -16.89
CA TRP A 234 -11.57 4.71 -18.21
C TRP A 234 -11.16 6.11 -18.68
N LYS A 235 -12.04 7.10 -18.50
CA LYS A 235 -11.75 8.51 -18.83
C LYS A 235 -10.60 9.11 -18.00
N LYS A 236 -10.53 8.79 -16.70
CA LYS A 236 -9.45 9.24 -15.81
C LYS A 236 -8.14 8.53 -16.14
N LEU A 237 -8.20 7.23 -16.42
CA LEU A 237 -7.04 6.44 -16.84
C LEU A 237 -6.42 7.02 -18.11
N PHE A 238 -7.22 7.28 -19.15
CA PHE A 238 -6.72 7.87 -20.39
C PHE A 238 -6.02 9.22 -20.16
N LYS A 239 -6.62 10.10 -19.33
CA LYS A 239 -5.99 11.38 -18.97
C LYS A 239 -4.68 11.19 -18.21
N ARG A 240 -4.62 10.23 -17.28
CA ARG A 240 -3.40 9.90 -16.53
C ARG A 240 -2.31 9.35 -17.45
N LEU A 241 -2.66 8.46 -18.38
CA LEU A 241 -1.70 7.92 -19.37
C LEU A 241 -1.13 9.02 -20.27
N LEU A 242 -1.93 9.99 -20.69
CA LEU A 242 -1.44 11.10 -21.51
C LEU A 242 -0.43 11.97 -20.74
N ASN A 243 -0.73 12.28 -19.48
CA ASN A 243 0.21 13.01 -18.63
C ASN A 243 1.48 12.19 -18.38
N GLU A 244 1.33 10.90 -18.12
CA GLU A 244 2.46 10.02 -17.86
C GLU A 244 3.34 9.80 -19.10
N MET A 245 2.75 9.81 -20.30
CA MET A 245 3.50 9.79 -21.55
C MET A 245 4.46 10.98 -21.63
N GLN A 246 4.01 12.18 -21.24
CA GLN A 246 4.86 13.37 -21.24
C GLN A 246 5.98 13.25 -20.20
N THR A 247 5.66 12.79 -18.99
CA THR A 247 6.66 12.52 -17.95
C THR A 247 7.70 11.50 -18.42
N GLY A 248 7.25 10.39 -19.01
CA GLY A 248 8.10 9.33 -19.55
C GLY A 248 9.01 9.80 -20.68
N LEU A 249 8.49 10.64 -21.59
CA LEU A 249 9.30 11.26 -22.64
C LEU A 249 10.39 12.17 -22.08
N LEU A 250 10.06 13.02 -21.08
CA LEU A 250 11.04 13.91 -20.45
C LEU A 250 12.12 13.13 -19.69
N LEU A 251 11.71 12.13 -18.90
CA LEU A 251 12.63 11.26 -18.17
C LEU A 251 13.51 10.45 -19.12
N GLY A 252 12.92 9.85 -20.15
CA GLY A 252 13.62 9.09 -21.17
C GLY A 252 14.58 9.93 -21.99
N LEU A 253 14.22 11.17 -22.32
CA LEU A 253 15.09 12.09 -23.04
C LEU A 253 16.27 12.52 -22.17
N GLY A 254 16.02 12.93 -20.92
CA GLY A 254 17.07 13.36 -20.01
C GLY A 254 18.07 12.24 -19.69
N THR A 255 17.57 11.07 -19.30
CA THR A 255 18.42 9.90 -19.00
C THR A 255 19.07 9.33 -20.25
N GLY A 256 18.36 9.28 -21.37
CA GLY A 256 18.86 8.82 -22.66
C GLY A 256 20.02 9.66 -23.18
N ILE A 257 19.93 11.00 -23.11
CA ILE A 257 21.02 11.90 -23.51
C ILE A 257 22.26 11.64 -22.66
N LEU A 258 22.09 11.52 -21.34
CA LEU A 258 23.20 11.29 -20.42
C LEU A 258 23.97 10.00 -20.76
N VAL A 259 23.24 8.89 -20.93
CA VAL A 259 23.84 7.58 -21.25
C VAL A 259 24.43 7.58 -22.65
N ALA A 260 23.75 8.18 -23.64
CA ALA A 260 24.25 8.27 -25.02
C ALA A 260 25.54 9.11 -25.12
N VAL A 261 25.63 10.24 -24.42
CA VAL A 261 26.84 11.06 -24.37
C VAL A 261 27.98 10.29 -23.70
N THR A 262 27.71 9.56 -22.62
CA THR A 262 28.71 8.73 -21.95
C THR A 262 29.19 7.60 -22.86
N ALA A 263 28.27 6.94 -23.56
CA ALA A 263 28.59 5.91 -24.55
C ALA A 263 29.43 6.48 -25.71
N LEU A 264 29.11 7.68 -26.18
CA LEU A 264 29.85 8.36 -27.25
C LEU A 264 31.29 8.69 -26.81
N ILE A 265 31.48 9.25 -25.61
CA ILE A 265 32.81 9.57 -25.06
C ILE A 265 33.62 8.29 -24.86
N TRP A 266 32.98 7.21 -24.39
CA TRP A 266 33.69 5.98 -24.03
C TRP A 266 34.02 5.09 -25.24
N LYS A 267 33.08 4.95 -26.18
CA LYS A 267 33.19 4.00 -27.30
C LYS A 267 33.46 4.68 -28.63
N GLY A 268 33.22 5.98 -28.77
CA GLY A 268 33.48 6.73 -30.00
C GLY A 268 32.55 6.39 -31.17
N LEU A 269 31.44 5.68 -30.92
CA LEU A 269 30.53 5.19 -31.95
C LEU A 269 29.20 5.98 -31.92
N PRO A 270 28.98 6.95 -32.82
CA PRO A 270 27.77 7.77 -32.82
C PRO A 270 26.49 6.98 -33.11
N ASP A 271 26.57 5.95 -33.96
CA ASP A 271 25.44 5.09 -34.29
C ASP A 271 24.93 4.35 -33.05
N VAL A 272 25.86 3.80 -32.24
CA VAL A 272 25.55 3.13 -30.98
C VAL A 272 24.92 4.09 -29.98
N ALA A 273 25.49 5.30 -29.84
CA ALA A 273 24.94 6.32 -28.95
C ALA A 273 23.51 6.72 -29.34
N SER A 274 23.22 6.86 -30.63
CA SER A 274 21.87 7.17 -31.13
C SER A 274 20.87 6.04 -30.86
N CYS A 275 21.29 4.78 -30.99
CA CYS A 275 20.48 3.61 -30.67
C CYS A 275 20.14 3.56 -29.17
N ILE A 276 21.13 3.82 -28.31
CA ILE A 276 20.95 3.88 -26.86
C ILE A 276 19.96 4.99 -26.49
N LEU A 277 20.12 6.19 -27.05
CA LEU A 277 19.21 7.31 -26.82
C LEU A 277 17.77 6.94 -27.18
N GLY A 278 17.54 6.44 -28.39
CA GLY A 278 16.20 6.05 -28.85
C GLY A 278 15.61 4.91 -28.02
N GLY A 279 16.43 3.92 -27.69
CA GLY A 279 16.05 2.77 -26.88
C GLY A 279 15.64 3.13 -25.46
N ILE A 280 16.43 3.99 -24.78
CA ILE A 280 16.08 4.49 -23.44
C ILE A 280 14.83 5.35 -23.51
N LEU A 281 14.75 6.28 -24.47
CA LEU A 281 13.59 7.16 -24.63
C LEU A 281 12.30 6.35 -24.79
N GLY A 282 12.29 5.40 -25.73
CA GLY A 282 11.11 4.57 -25.98
C GLY A 282 10.82 3.59 -24.83
N GLY A 283 11.84 2.93 -24.28
CA GLY A 283 11.70 1.98 -23.17
C GLY A 283 11.18 2.64 -21.90
N VAL A 284 11.77 3.75 -21.48
CA VAL A 284 11.34 4.51 -20.29
C VAL A 284 9.93 5.07 -20.47
N THR A 285 9.59 5.58 -21.67
CA THR A 285 8.23 6.06 -21.94
C THR A 285 7.20 4.93 -21.83
N ALA A 286 7.49 3.77 -22.41
CA ALA A 286 6.62 2.61 -22.33
C ALA A 286 6.50 2.07 -20.89
N ALA A 287 7.60 2.06 -20.14
CA ALA A 287 7.66 1.67 -18.74
C ALA A 287 6.74 2.54 -17.87
N ALA A 288 6.81 3.86 -18.04
CA ALA A 288 5.95 4.80 -17.31
C ALA A 288 4.46 4.54 -17.59
N LEU A 289 4.11 4.33 -18.87
CA LEU A 289 2.75 4.01 -19.29
C LEU A 289 2.25 2.69 -18.67
N LEU A 290 3.07 1.64 -18.70
CA LEU A 290 2.74 0.35 -18.09
C LEU A 290 2.56 0.47 -16.57
N GLY A 291 3.43 1.25 -15.92
CA GLY A 291 3.37 1.47 -14.47
C GLY A 291 2.09 2.15 -14.02
N ILE A 292 1.51 3.06 -14.82
CA ILE A 292 0.17 3.61 -14.56
C ILE A 292 -0.93 2.65 -15.00
N ALA A 293 -0.80 2.01 -16.17
CA ALA A 293 -1.85 1.19 -16.75
C ALA A 293 -2.19 -0.03 -15.89
N ILE A 294 -1.17 -0.79 -15.45
CA ILE A 294 -1.36 -2.09 -14.80
C ILE A 294 -2.15 -2.00 -13.49
N PRO A 295 -1.80 -1.14 -12.51
CA PRO A 295 -2.59 -0.99 -11.29
C PRO A 295 -4.04 -0.56 -11.56
N ASN A 296 -4.24 0.37 -12.50
CA ASN A 296 -5.57 0.90 -12.81
C ASN A 296 -6.45 -0.14 -13.52
N VAL A 297 -5.89 -0.91 -14.46
CA VAL A 297 -6.60 -1.99 -15.17
C VAL A 297 -6.95 -3.12 -14.21
N LEU A 298 -6.04 -3.55 -13.34
CA LEU A 298 -6.33 -4.56 -12.33
C LEU A 298 -7.49 -4.14 -11.42
N ARG A 299 -7.51 -2.87 -10.99
CA ARG A 299 -8.60 -2.32 -10.17
C ARG A 299 -9.91 -2.21 -10.94
N LEU A 300 -9.89 -1.84 -12.23
CA LEU A 300 -11.08 -1.84 -13.10
C LEU A 300 -11.65 -3.25 -13.30
N LEU A 301 -10.80 -4.28 -13.29
CA LEU A 301 -11.18 -5.70 -13.31
C LEU A 301 -11.54 -6.26 -11.93
N LYS A 302 -11.69 -5.40 -10.90
CA LYS A 302 -12.02 -5.77 -9.51
C LYS A 302 -10.99 -6.71 -8.86
N ARG A 303 -9.73 -6.68 -9.30
CA ARG A 303 -8.61 -7.37 -8.64
C ARG A 303 -7.82 -6.40 -7.76
N ASP A 304 -7.15 -6.93 -6.74
CA ASP A 304 -6.32 -6.12 -5.85
C ASP A 304 -4.96 -5.81 -6.51
N PRO A 305 -4.67 -4.54 -6.85
CA PRO A 305 -3.42 -4.18 -7.49
C PRO A 305 -2.22 -4.18 -6.53
N GLN A 306 -2.43 -4.11 -5.21
CA GLN A 306 -1.32 -3.92 -4.25
C GLN A 306 -0.32 -5.08 -4.25
N LEU A 307 -0.79 -6.29 -4.50
CA LEU A 307 0.03 -7.50 -4.49
C LEU A 307 0.62 -7.81 -5.85
N ALA A 308 -0.15 -7.60 -6.93
CA ALA A 308 0.20 -8.09 -8.27
C ALA A 308 0.82 -7.05 -9.20
N ALA A 309 0.57 -5.76 -8.99
CA ALA A 309 0.92 -4.75 -9.99
C ALA A 309 2.43 -4.59 -10.16
N GLY A 310 3.22 -4.68 -9.10
CA GLY A 310 4.68 -4.50 -9.16
C GLY A 310 5.35 -5.54 -10.07
N PRO A 311 5.26 -6.85 -9.76
CA PRO A 311 5.91 -7.89 -10.56
C PRO A 311 5.40 -7.97 -12.01
N ILE A 312 4.09 -7.77 -12.23
CA ILE A 312 3.52 -7.75 -13.59
C ILE A 312 4.03 -6.54 -14.37
N ALA A 313 4.13 -5.38 -13.74
CA ALA A 313 4.67 -4.18 -14.37
C ALA A 313 6.14 -4.33 -14.73
N LEU A 314 6.96 -4.93 -13.85
CA LEU A 314 8.37 -5.18 -14.14
C LEU A 314 8.55 -6.14 -15.31
N ALA A 315 7.91 -7.32 -15.28
CA ALA A 315 8.02 -8.29 -16.37
C ALA A 315 7.53 -7.71 -17.71
N GLY A 316 6.43 -6.94 -17.70
CA GLY A 316 5.95 -6.24 -18.89
C GLY A 316 6.90 -5.15 -19.37
N THR A 317 7.53 -4.42 -18.44
CA THR A 317 8.52 -3.38 -18.73
C THR A 317 9.74 -3.98 -19.42
N ASP A 318 10.27 -5.10 -18.93
CA ASP A 318 11.42 -5.77 -19.53
C ASP A 318 11.15 -6.17 -20.98
N MET A 319 10.02 -6.84 -21.23
CA MET A 319 9.64 -7.29 -22.57
C MET A 319 9.51 -6.11 -23.53
N VAL A 320 8.77 -5.06 -23.15
CA VAL A 320 8.54 -3.91 -24.03
C VAL A 320 9.84 -3.12 -24.24
N THR A 321 10.64 -2.94 -23.19
CA THR A 321 11.92 -2.21 -23.28
C THR A 321 12.88 -2.91 -24.22
N LEU A 322 13.04 -4.23 -24.11
CA LEU A 322 13.91 -4.98 -25.02
C LEU A 322 13.38 -4.99 -26.45
N LEU A 323 12.07 -5.14 -26.63
CA LEU A 323 11.47 -5.06 -27.96
C LEU A 323 11.74 -3.71 -28.61
N VAL A 324 11.54 -2.60 -27.88
CA VAL A 324 11.82 -1.26 -28.38
C VAL A 324 13.31 -1.09 -28.68
N TYR A 325 14.18 -1.51 -27.76
CA TYR A 325 15.63 -1.40 -27.89
C TYR A 325 16.16 -2.14 -29.13
N PHE A 326 15.81 -3.43 -29.30
CA PHE A 326 16.30 -4.24 -30.41
C PHE A 326 15.69 -3.83 -31.75
N ASN A 327 14.41 -3.44 -31.81
CA ASN A 327 13.83 -2.96 -33.06
C ASN A 327 14.44 -1.64 -33.52
N LEU A 328 14.69 -0.70 -32.60
CA LEU A 328 15.36 0.56 -32.94
C LEU A 328 16.81 0.32 -33.37
N ALA A 329 17.55 -0.53 -32.65
CA ALA A 329 18.89 -0.93 -33.04
C ALA A 329 18.92 -1.51 -34.46
N ARG A 330 18.03 -2.46 -34.76
CA ARG A 330 17.92 -3.08 -36.07
C ARG A 330 17.56 -2.08 -37.18
N MET A 331 16.65 -1.15 -36.91
CA MET A 331 16.23 -0.15 -37.89
C MET A 331 17.34 0.85 -38.20
N LEU A 332 18.02 1.37 -37.17
CA LEU A 332 19.10 2.34 -37.32
C LEU A 332 20.35 1.73 -37.98
N MET A 333 20.71 0.50 -37.62
CA MET A 333 21.85 -0.19 -38.23
C MET A 333 21.62 -0.52 -39.71
N ARG A 334 20.37 -0.88 -40.09
CA ARG A 334 20.00 -1.02 -41.51
C ARG A 334 20.10 0.29 -42.27
N ALA A 335 19.75 1.40 -41.62
CA ALA A 335 19.80 2.73 -42.24
C ALA A 335 21.24 3.27 -42.40
N SER A 336 22.17 2.89 -41.52
CA SER A 336 23.57 3.30 -41.61
C SER A 336 24.40 2.46 -42.60
N GLY A 337 23.80 1.48 -43.29
CA GLY A 337 24.47 0.67 -44.31
C GLY A 337 25.51 -0.32 -43.75
N VAL A 338 25.49 -0.54 -42.44
CA VAL A 338 26.32 -1.52 -41.75
C VAL A 338 25.56 -2.85 -41.77
N SER A 339 25.64 -3.55 -42.90
CA SER A 339 25.18 -4.94 -43.03
C SER A 339 26.24 -5.91 -42.53
#